data_AF-A0A1Y4H954-F1
#
_entry.id   AF-A0A1Y4H954-F1
#
_cell.length_a   1.000
_cell.length_b   1.000
_cell.length_c   1.000
_cell.angle_alpha   90.00
_cell.angle_beta   90.00
_cell.angle_gamma   90.00
#
_symmetry.space_group_name_H-M   'P 1'
#
loop_
_entity.id
_entity.type
_entity.pdbx_description
1 polymer ?
#
loop_
_entity_poly.entity_id
_entity_poly.type
_entity_poly.pdbx_seq_one_letter_code
_entity_poly.pdbx_strand_id
1 'polypeptide(L)'
;MTRYFMRDTPLCQMEQQMMTPPYFKPRGHGRYYPGFQYSRDDMECPYCMNFRRNHPCPLEQCVCLDERIVAGAIDLNEFVRDCFFPEAGAQLQARLERSFNGCSIEFFLSDSHRERWQHWRERCFRMPNRNLVALFLLTAYGDIWRRMIWKFDASGFDFQSVQLAGIQPELYSVYQAAKAISTGSRNITLADLASPELVTDEAFHLIVCALLLAKYGDAILNFEGK
;
A
#
# COMPACT_ATOMS: atom_id res chain seq x y z
N MET A 1 -18.46 -35.03 -6.54
CA MET A 1 -19.85 -34.75 -6.10
C MET A 1 -20.72 -35.93 -6.49
N THR A 2 -21.08 -36.79 -5.53
CA THR A 2 -22.11 -37.81 -5.74
C THR A 2 -23.46 -37.10 -5.88
N ARG A 3 -24.12 -37.29 -7.03
CA ARG A 3 -25.46 -36.73 -7.26
C ARG A 3 -26.47 -37.63 -6.57
N TYR A 4 -27.23 -37.08 -5.63
CA TYR A 4 -28.39 -37.77 -5.05
C TYR A 4 -29.51 -37.78 -6.09
N PHE A 5 -30.05 -38.96 -6.40
CA PHE A 5 -31.06 -39.13 -7.43
C PHE A 5 -32.43 -38.65 -6.96
N MET A 6 -32.73 -38.71 -5.67
CA MET A 6 -34.05 -38.49 -5.08
C MET A 6 -34.18 -37.14 -4.36
N ARG A 7 -33.33 -36.16 -4.70
CA ARG A 7 -33.12 -34.90 -3.95
C ARG A 7 -34.42 -34.12 -3.67
N ASP A 8 -35.36 -34.14 -4.61
CA ASP A 8 -36.60 -33.36 -4.56
C ASP A 8 -37.82 -34.21 -4.14
N THR A 9 -37.60 -35.41 -3.60
CA THR A 9 -38.65 -36.32 -3.13
C THR A 9 -38.60 -36.51 -1.62
N PRO A 10 -39.70 -36.98 -1.00
CA PRO A 10 -39.71 -37.32 0.43
C PRO A 10 -38.68 -38.39 0.82
N LEU A 11 -38.15 -39.15 -0.15
CA LEU A 11 -37.19 -40.23 0.06
C LEU A 11 -35.72 -39.79 0.07
N CYS A 12 -35.45 -38.50 -0.14
CA CYS A 12 -34.11 -37.92 -0.17
C CYS A 12 -33.26 -38.28 1.06
N GLN A 13 -33.84 -38.22 2.27
CA GLN A 13 -33.13 -38.54 3.50
C GLN A 13 -32.77 -40.03 3.60
N MET A 14 -33.63 -40.91 3.09
CA MET A 14 -33.39 -42.35 3.11
C MET A 14 -32.28 -42.73 2.13
N GLU A 15 -32.26 -42.12 0.94
CA GLU A 15 -31.15 -42.27 -0.02
C GLU A 15 -29.82 -41.81 0.60
N GLN A 16 -29.81 -40.67 1.29
CA GLN A 16 -28.61 -40.18 1.99
C GLN A 16 -28.10 -41.17 3.04
N GLN A 17 -29.00 -41.76 3.85
CA GLN A 17 -28.64 -42.75 4.85
C GLN A 17 -28.09 -44.04 4.24
N MET A 18 -28.72 -44.54 3.16
CA MET A 18 -28.25 -45.76 2.46
C MET A 18 -26.89 -45.58 1.78
N MET A 19 -26.60 -44.37 1.31
CA MET A 19 -25.33 -44.04 0.66
C MET A 19 -24.21 -43.66 1.64
N THR A 20 -24.53 -43.49 2.93
CA THR A 20 -23.57 -43.14 3.97
C THR A 20 -22.96 -44.42 4.56
N PRO A 21 -21.62 -44.61 4.50
CA PRO A 21 -20.99 -45.80 5.07
C PRO A 21 -21.28 -45.95 6.58
N PRO A 22 -21.39 -47.18 7.10
CA PRO A 22 -21.54 -47.42 8.54
C PRO A 22 -20.43 -46.72 9.34
N TYR A 23 -20.81 -46.07 10.44
CA TYR A 23 -19.93 -45.28 11.32
C TYR A 23 -19.31 -44.02 10.72
N PHE A 24 -19.82 -43.54 9.58
CA PHE A 24 -19.40 -42.25 9.04
C PHE A 24 -19.83 -41.11 9.97
N LYS A 25 -18.85 -40.45 10.59
CA LYS A 25 -19.05 -39.21 11.32
C LYS A 25 -18.83 -38.05 10.36
N PRO A 26 -19.85 -37.21 10.09
CA PRO A 26 -19.62 -36.00 9.29
C PRO A 26 -18.55 -35.17 9.98
N ARG A 27 -17.56 -34.68 9.21
CA ARG A 27 -16.57 -33.74 9.75
C ARG A 27 -17.33 -32.52 10.25
N GLY A 28 -17.21 -32.22 11.55
CA GLY A 28 -17.74 -30.97 12.10
C GLY A 28 -17.18 -29.79 11.31
N HIS A 29 -17.97 -28.73 11.18
CA HIS A 29 -17.43 -27.45 10.74
C HIS A 29 -16.34 -27.07 11.75
N GLY A 30 -15.09 -26.95 11.30
CA GLY A 30 -14.03 -26.45 12.16
C GLY A 30 -14.45 -25.07 12.67
N ARG A 31 -14.33 -24.82 13.97
CA ARG A 31 -14.42 -23.46 14.47
C ARG A 31 -13.26 -22.68 13.85
N TYR A 32 -13.58 -21.68 13.04
CA TYR A 32 -12.62 -20.69 12.60
C TYR A 32 -12.24 -19.87 13.83
N TYR A 33 -11.07 -20.15 14.39
CA TYR A 33 -10.43 -19.21 15.29
C TYR A 33 -9.85 -18.09 14.41
N PRO A 34 -10.08 -16.81 14.73
CA PRO A 34 -9.30 -15.74 14.12
C PRO A 34 -7.83 -16.13 14.21
N GLY A 35 -7.09 -15.94 13.11
CA GLY A 35 -5.65 -16.22 13.10
C GLY A 35 -4.95 -15.53 14.28
N PHE A 36 -3.86 -16.11 14.74
CA PHE A 36 -3.01 -15.50 15.77
C PHE A 36 -2.69 -14.04 15.40
N GLN A 37 -3.01 -13.11 16.32
CA GLN A 37 -2.69 -11.69 16.18
C GLN A 37 -1.56 -11.36 17.14
N TYR A 38 -0.53 -10.66 16.64
CA TYR A 38 0.58 -10.19 17.45
C TYR A 38 0.12 -9.07 18.39
N SER A 39 0.43 -9.18 19.68
CA SER A 39 0.33 -8.08 20.64
C SER A 39 1.55 -7.17 20.55
N ARG A 40 1.46 -5.93 21.05
CA ARG A 40 2.62 -5.04 21.22
C ARG A 40 3.74 -5.70 22.05
N ASP A 41 3.37 -6.51 23.03
CA ASP A 41 4.29 -7.21 23.92
C ASP A 41 5.06 -8.34 23.21
N ASP A 42 4.55 -8.83 22.07
CA ASP A 42 5.19 -9.88 21.26
C ASP A 42 6.24 -9.32 20.28
N MET A 43 6.49 -8.00 20.30
CA MET A 43 7.24 -7.29 19.25
C MET A 43 8.71 -7.00 19.57
N GLU A 44 9.25 -7.57 20.65
CA GLU A 44 10.70 -7.69 20.78
C GLU A 44 11.16 -8.66 19.70
N CYS A 45 11.61 -8.20 18.54
CA CYS A 45 11.87 -9.11 17.42
C CYS A 45 13.05 -10.05 17.71
N PRO A 46 12.84 -11.25 18.31
CA PRO A 46 13.93 -12.01 18.91
C PRO A 46 14.75 -12.73 17.83
N TYR A 47 14.15 -12.85 16.64
CA TYR A 47 14.64 -13.56 15.49
C TYR A 47 15.04 -12.64 14.34
N CYS A 48 14.91 -11.31 14.47
CA CYS A 48 15.43 -10.39 13.46
C CYS A 48 16.95 -10.34 13.57
N MET A 49 17.63 -10.62 12.45
CA MET A 49 19.08 -10.55 12.37
C MET A 49 19.65 -9.15 12.68
N ASN A 50 18.82 -8.11 12.52
CA ASN A 50 19.18 -6.72 12.78
C ASN A 50 18.77 -6.24 14.19
N PHE A 51 18.16 -7.11 15.00
CA PHE A 51 17.77 -6.77 16.36
C PHE A 51 18.99 -6.65 17.28
N ARG A 52 19.05 -5.57 18.06
CA ARG A 52 20.01 -5.39 19.15
C ARG A 52 19.24 -4.98 20.39
N ARG A 53 19.50 -5.62 21.54
CA ARG A 53 18.75 -5.39 22.79
C ARG A 53 18.60 -3.91 23.20
N ASN A 54 19.56 -3.05 22.84
CA ASN A 54 19.58 -1.63 23.23
C ASN A 54 19.29 -0.67 22.06
N HIS A 55 19.00 -1.18 20.86
CA HIS A 55 18.72 -0.35 19.69
C HIS A 55 17.51 -0.88 18.93
N PRO A 56 16.52 -0.02 18.59
CA PRO A 56 15.42 -0.45 17.75
C PRO A 56 15.97 -0.97 16.42
N CYS A 57 15.37 -2.05 15.90
CA CYS A 57 15.77 -2.55 14.60
C CYS A 57 15.45 -1.50 13.51
N PRO A 58 16.36 -1.30 12.54
CA PRO A 58 16.14 -0.35 11.46
C PRO A 58 14.89 -0.75 10.66
N LEU A 59 13.99 0.22 10.43
CA LEU A 59 12.69 -0.02 9.80
C LEU A 59 12.84 -0.62 8.39
N GLU A 60 13.78 -0.10 7.60
CA GLU A 60 14.05 -0.58 6.24
C GLU A 60 14.49 -2.05 6.13
N GLN A 61 15.03 -2.63 7.22
CA GLN A 61 15.67 -3.95 7.19
C GLN A 61 15.02 -4.94 8.17
N CYS A 62 13.93 -4.56 8.85
CA CYS A 62 13.19 -5.47 9.74
C CYS A 62 12.35 -6.42 8.89
N VAL A 63 12.64 -7.72 9.03
CA VAL A 63 11.84 -8.81 8.44
C VAL A 63 10.43 -8.88 9.04
N CYS A 64 10.28 -8.28 10.22
CA CYS A 64 9.13 -8.24 11.10
C CYS A 64 8.20 -7.02 10.91
N LEU A 65 8.37 -6.27 9.82
CA LEU A 65 7.83 -4.91 9.73
C LEU A 65 6.31 -4.92 9.68
N ASP A 66 5.74 -5.80 8.86
CA ASP A 66 4.30 -5.99 8.72
C ASP A 66 3.65 -6.34 10.06
N GLU A 67 4.22 -7.31 10.78
CA GLU A 67 3.70 -7.73 12.08
C GLU A 67 3.74 -6.58 13.09
N ARG A 68 4.83 -5.79 13.10
CA ARG A 68 4.99 -4.63 13.99
C ARG A 68 3.97 -3.56 13.72
N ILE A 69 3.67 -3.30 12.45
CA ILE A 69 2.62 -2.37 12.06
C ILE A 69 1.27 -2.93 12.50
N VAL A 70 0.94 -4.20 12.19
CA VAL A 70 -0.34 -4.84 12.54
C VAL A 70 -0.59 -4.88 14.05
N ALA A 71 0.42 -5.21 14.85
CA ALA A 71 0.38 -5.16 16.32
C ALA A 71 0.25 -3.73 16.89
N GLY A 72 0.43 -2.71 16.06
CA GLY A 72 0.41 -1.30 16.46
C GLY A 72 1.61 -0.93 17.33
N ALA A 73 2.72 -1.65 17.21
CA ALA A 73 3.95 -1.41 17.96
C ALA A 73 4.82 -0.30 17.35
N ILE A 74 4.51 0.13 16.12
CA ILE A 74 5.14 1.27 15.45
C ILE A 74 4.03 2.19 14.97
N ASP A 75 4.24 3.50 15.13
CA ASP A 75 3.34 4.52 14.60
C ASP A 75 3.78 5.02 13.22
N LEU A 76 2.83 5.46 12.41
CA LEU A 76 3.10 6.05 11.09
C LEU A 76 4.05 7.25 11.19
N ASN A 77 3.94 8.05 12.25
CA ASN A 77 4.82 9.20 12.46
C ASN A 77 6.30 8.79 12.59
N GLU A 78 6.60 7.57 13.03
CA GLU A 78 7.99 7.07 13.06
C GLU A 78 8.53 6.88 11.63
N PHE A 79 7.71 6.37 10.71
CA PHE A 79 8.09 6.20 9.31
C PHE A 79 8.29 7.55 8.60
N VAL A 80 7.41 8.52 8.87
CA VAL A 80 7.53 9.88 8.34
C VAL A 80 8.79 10.56 8.86
N ARG A 81 9.07 10.47 10.17
CA ARG A 81 10.28 11.04 10.76
C ARG A 81 11.53 10.42 10.18
N ASP A 82 11.61 9.10 10.13
CA ASP A 82 12.76 8.38 9.57
C ASP A 82 12.96 8.67 8.07
N CYS A 83 11.87 8.88 7.31
CA CYS A 83 11.94 9.16 5.87
C CYS A 83 12.37 10.60 5.56
N PHE A 84 11.94 11.60 6.33
CA PHE A 84 12.06 13.01 5.92
C PHE A 84 12.91 13.88 6.86
N PHE A 85 12.89 13.65 8.17
CA PHE A 85 13.49 14.59 9.14
C PHE A 85 15.01 14.78 9.01
N PRO A 86 15.81 13.79 8.55
CA PRO A 86 17.25 14.00 8.36
C PRO A 86 17.59 15.14 7.37
N GLU A 87 16.73 15.38 6.37
CA GLU A 87 16.98 16.35 5.29
C GLU A 87 15.93 17.47 5.23
N ALA A 88 14.80 17.32 5.91
CA ALA A 88 13.71 18.29 5.90
C ALA A 88 14.03 19.54 6.72
N GLY A 89 13.85 20.72 6.11
CA GLY A 89 13.83 21.99 6.83
C GLY A 89 12.58 22.15 7.71
N ALA A 90 12.60 23.13 8.62
CA ALA A 90 11.54 23.36 9.61
C ALA A 90 10.12 23.51 8.99
N GLN A 91 10.02 24.13 7.81
CA GLN A 91 8.73 24.30 7.11
C GLN A 91 8.14 22.94 6.68
N LEU A 92 8.96 22.07 6.08
CA LEU A 92 8.51 20.75 5.66
C LEU A 92 8.18 19.87 6.86
N GLN A 93 8.97 19.94 7.94
CA GLN A 93 8.67 19.22 9.19
C GLN A 93 7.31 19.64 9.76
N ALA A 94 7.04 20.95 9.87
CA ALA A 94 5.75 21.45 10.36
C ALA A 94 4.58 21.02 9.47
N ARG A 95 4.79 20.96 8.15
CA ARG A 95 3.78 20.49 7.20
C ARG A 95 3.51 18.99 7.36
N LEU A 96 4.54 18.17 7.48
CA LEU A 96 4.41 16.72 7.73
C LEU A 96 3.67 16.45 9.04
N GLU A 97 4.03 17.16 10.12
CA GLU A 97 3.34 17.03 11.40
C GLU A 97 1.87 17.43 11.29
N ARG A 98 1.53 18.50 10.55
CA ARG A 98 0.14 18.88 10.34
C ARG A 98 -0.65 17.84 9.54
N SER A 99 -0.03 17.19 8.55
CA SER A 99 -0.71 16.25 7.66
C SER A 99 -0.86 14.83 8.24
N PHE A 100 0.09 14.38 9.07
CA PHE A 100 0.16 12.97 9.50
C PHE A 100 0.00 12.76 11.02
N ASN A 101 0.07 13.81 11.84
CA ASN A 101 -0.04 13.63 13.30
C ASN A 101 -1.50 13.45 13.73
N GLY A 102 -1.80 12.31 14.35
CA GLY A 102 -3.10 12.05 14.99
C GLY A 102 -4.28 11.75 14.04
N CYS A 103 -4.02 11.54 12.75
CA CYS A 103 -5.04 11.16 11.76
C CYS A 103 -4.81 9.74 11.23
N SER A 104 -5.90 9.02 10.94
CA SER A 104 -5.84 7.79 10.15
C SER A 104 -5.39 8.13 8.73
N ILE A 105 -4.40 7.42 8.22
CA ILE A 105 -3.85 7.67 6.89
C ILE A 105 -4.74 7.05 5.81
N GLU A 106 -5.13 7.86 4.84
CA GLU A 106 -5.71 7.39 3.58
C GLU A 106 -4.60 7.35 2.53
N PHE A 107 -4.10 6.17 2.20
CA PHE A 107 -3.05 6.07 1.17
C PHE A 107 -3.59 6.42 -0.20
N PHE A 108 -4.79 5.94 -0.50
CA PHE A 108 -5.41 6.16 -1.80
C PHE A 108 -6.37 7.34 -1.72
N LEU A 109 -6.18 8.30 -2.63
CA LEU A 109 -7.11 9.42 -2.82
C LEU A 109 -8.59 9.01 -2.96
N SER A 110 -8.87 7.84 -3.53
CA SER A 110 -10.23 7.31 -3.70
C SER A 110 -10.20 5.81 -4.00
N ASP A 111 -11.33 5.14 -3.90
CA ASP A 111 -11.48 3.75 -4.35
C ASP A 111 -11.13 3.58 -5.83
N SER A 112 -11.47 4.57 -6.67
CA SER A 112 -11.08 4.57 -8.09
C SER A 112 -9.57 4.61 -8.28
N HIS A 113 -8.84 5.32 -7.43
CA HIS A 113 -7.38 5.29 -7.42
C HIS A 113 -6.87 3.90 -7.01
N ARG A 114 -7.39 3.33 -5.93
CA ARG A 114 -7.03 1.99 -5.44
C ARG A 114 -7.24 0.92 -6.52
N GLU A 115 -8.41 0.88 -7.13
CA GLU A 115 -8.76 -0.08 -8.18
C GLU A 115 -7.83 0.02 -9.39
N ARG A 116 -7.57 1.25 -9.86
CA ARG A 116 -6.62 1.47 -10.97
C ARG A 116 -5.22 0.98 -10.62
N TRP A 117 -4.73 1.35 -9.45
CA TRP A 117 -3.38 0.98 -9.03
C TRP A 117 -3.24 -0.55 -8.90
N GLN A 118 -4.17 -1.21 -8.20
CA GLN A 118 -4.18 -2.67 -8.04
C GLN A 118 -4.24 -3.39 -9.39
N HIS A 119 -5.16 -2.97 -10.28
CA HIS A 119 -5.32 -3.55 -11.60
C HIS A 119 -4.02 -3.56 -12.41
N TRP A 120 -3.28 -2.45 -12.39
CA TRP A 120 -2.04 -2.33 -13.16
C TRP A 120 -0.84 -2.94 -12.43
N ARG A 121 -0.81 -2.88 -11.11
CA ARG A 121 0.21 -3.52 -10.29
C ARG A 121 0.30 -5.03 -10.55
N GLU A 122 -0.84 -5.72 -10.58
CA GLU A 122 -0.91 -7.17 -10.85
C GLU A 122 -0.36 -7.53 -12.23
N ARG A 123 -0.59 -6.65 -13.23
CA ARG A 123 -0.14 -6.84 -14.61
C ARG A 123 1.33 -6.48 -14.79
N CYS A 124 1.83 -5.54 -14.01
CA CYS A 124 3.18 -4.99 -14.11
C CYS A 124 4.12 -5.56 -13.04
N PHE A 125 3.96 -6.82 -12.64
CA PHE A 125 4.74 -7.45 -11.56
C PHE A 125 6.26 -7.46 -11.81
N ARG A 126 6.71 -7.32 -13.06
CA ARG A 126 8.15 -7.23 -13.42
C ARG A 126 8.73 -5.82 -13.35
N MET A 127 7.88 -4.82 -13.13
CA MET A 127 8.27 -3.43 -13.11
C MET A 127 9.12 -3.15 -11.84
N PRO A 128 10.22 -2.39 -11.94
CA PRO A 128 11.04 -2.10 -10.77
C PRO A 128 10.28 -1.26 -9.75
N ASN A 129 10.62 -1.38 -8.45
CA ASN A 129 9.88 -0.76 -7.35
C ASN A 129 9.65 0.75 -7.54
N ARG A 130 10.69 1.50 -7.95
CA ARG A 130 10.56 2.94 -8.26
C ARG A 130 9.47 3.26 -9.28
N ASN A 131 9.25 2.39 -10.25
CA ASN A 131 8.23 2.56 -11.27
C ASN A 131 6.84 2.11 -10.76
N LEU A 132 6.77 1.13 -9.85
CA LEU A 132 5.51 0.81 -9.15
C LEU A 132 5.02 1.97 -8.28
N VAL A 133 5.95 2.68 -7.64
CA VAL A 133 5.64 3.90 -6.89
C VAL A 133 5.23 5.04 -7.83
N ALA A 134 5.91 5.21 -8.96
CA ALA A 134 5.48 6.16 -9.97
C ALA A 134 4.09 5.80 -10.52
N LEU A 135 3.80 4.51 -10.72
CA LEU A 135 2.48 4.01 -11.13
C LEU A 135 1.41 4.45 -10.13
N PHE A 136 1.64 4.31 -8.83
CA PHE A 136 0.74 4.78 -7.76
C PHE A 136 0.36 6.25 -7.98
N LEU A 137 1.34 7.15 -8.07
CA LEU A 137 1.08 8.57 -8.32
C LEU A 137 0.34 8.85 -9.64
N LEU A 138 0.73 8.17 -10.73
CA LEU A 138 0.11 8.36 -12.04
C LEU A 138 -1.32 7.83 -12.11
N THR A 139 -1.66 6.84 -11.27
CA THR A 139 -3.02 6.30 -11.16
C THR A 139 -3.91 7.08 -10.19
N ALA A 140 -3.36 8.05 -9.44
CA ALA A 140 -4.13 8.86 -8.49
C ALA A 140 -5.25 9.64 -9.19
N TYR A 141 -4.92 10.29 -10.31
CA TYR A 141 -5.88 11.10 -11.07
C TYR A 141 -6.22 10.44 -12.41
N GLY A 142 -7.51 10.42 -12.75
CA GLY A 142 -7.97 9.86 -14.03
C GLY A 142 -7.43 10.62 -15.24
N ASP A 143 -7.21 11.92 -15.10
CA ASP A 143 -6.72 12.78 -16.18
C ASP A 143 -5.25 12.52 -16.51
N ILE A 144 -4.42 12.31 -15.48
CA ILE A 144 -3.03 11.86 -15.67
C ILE A 144 -3.04 10.45 -16.27
N TRP A 145 -3.81 9.54 -15.68
CA TRP A 145 -3.82 8.14 -16.10
C TRP A 145 -4.22 7.97 -17.56
N ARG A 146 -5.27 8.66 -18.03
CA ARG A 146 -5.72 8.61 -19.43
C ARG A 146 -4.62 8.99 -20.43
N ARG A 147 -3.72 9.89 -20.04
CA ARG A 147 -2.58 10.31 -20.88
C ARG A 147 -1.42 9.32 -20.81
N MET A 148 -1.28 8.60 -19.70
CA MET A 148 -0.19 7.67 -19.44
C MET A 148 -0.45 6.22 -19.85
N ILE A 149 -1.72 5.77 -19.90
CA ILE A 149 -2.08 4.34 -20.00
C ILE A 149 -1.46 3.61 -21.20
N TRP A 150 -1.14 4.32 -22.28
CA TRP A 150 -0.50 3.75 -23.49
C TRP A 150 0.99 4.13 -23.63
N LYS A 151 1.58 4.72 -22.59
CA LYS A 151 2.91 5.34 -22.58
C LYS A 151 3.85 4.71 -21.55
N PHE A 152 3.68 3.42 -21.29
CA PHE A 152 4.55 2.69 -20.37
C PHE A 152 4.65 1.22 -20.75
N ASP A 153 5.71 0.58 -20.30
CA ASP A 153 5.98 -0.84 -20.49
C ASP A 153 6.58 -1.45 -19.21
N ALA A 154 7.09 -2.68 -19.30
CA ALA A 154 7.71 -3.35 -18.16
C ALA A 154 8.98 -2.64 -17.64
N SER A 155 9.62 -1.81 -18.47
CA SER A 155 10.85 -1.09 -18.15
C SER A 155 10.59 0.27 -17.48
N GLY A 156 9.44 0.89 -17.74
CA GLY A 156 9.03 2.15 -17.11
C GLY A 156 8.07 2.97 -17.97
N PHE A 157 8.16 4.29 -17.82
CA PHE A 157 7.24 5.24 -18.43
C PHE A 157 7.95 6.11 -19.47
N ASP A 158 7.30 6.34 -20.61
CA ASP A 158 7.70 7.33 -21.60
C ASP A 158 7.08 8.69 -21.25
N PHE A 159 7.76 9.43 -20.37
CA PHE A 159 7.35 10.78 -20.02
C PHE A 159 7.56 11.81 -21.14
N GLN A 160 8.36 11.50 -22.17
CA GLN A 160 8.70 12.48 -23.21
C GLN A 160 7.54 12.66 -24.20
N SER A 161 6.77 11.61 -24.46
CA SER A 161 5.65 11.68 -25.39
C SER A 161 4.31 12.14 -24.78
N VAL A 162 4.33 12.58 -23.52
CA VAL A 162 3.12 13.00 -22.79
C VAL A 162 2.89 14.50 -22.96
N GLN A 163 1.73 14.87 -23.49
CA GLN A 163 1.32 16.27 -23.58
C GLN A 163 0.67 16.73 -22.27
N LEU A 164 1.31 17.69 -21.60
CA LEU A 164 0.83 18.26 -20.33
C LEU A 164 -0.02 19.52 -20.50
N ALA A 165 -0.29 19.94 -21.75
CA ALA A 165 -1.11 21.11 -22.02
C ALA A 165 -2.52 20.95 -21.44
N GLY A 166 -2.98 21.98 -20.71
CA GLY A 166 -4.31 22.04 -20.09
C GLY A 166 -4.48 21.21 -18.81
N ILE A 167 -3.38 20.74 -18.20
CA ILE A 167 -3.43 20.06 -16.89
C ILE A 167 -3.47 21.11 -15.77
N GLN A 168 -4.26 20.85 -14.73
CA GLN A 168 -4.32 21.73 -13.57
C GLN A 168 -2.98 21.72 -12.80
N PRO A 169 -2.58 22.83 -12.15
CA PRO A 169 -1.31 22.93 -11.43
C PRO A 169 -1.07 21.80 -10.41
N GLU A 170 -2.12 21.34 -9.74
CA GLU A 170 -2.05 20.28 -8.73
C GLU A 170 -1.61 18.95 -9.37
N LEU A 171 -2.23 18.58 -10.48
CA LEU A 171 -1.90 17.36 -11.22
C LEU A 171 -0.49 17.44 -11.84
N TYR A 172 -0.03 18.65 -12.16
CA TYR A 172 1.33 18.86 -12.65
C TYR A 172 2.37 18.48 -11.59
N SER A 173 2.16 18.88 -10.32
CA SER A 173 3.08 18.52 -9.24
C SER A 173 3.18 17.00 -9.04
N VAL A 174 2.05 16.29 -9.02
CA VAL A 174 2.02 14.83 -8.87
C VAL A 174 2.69 14.12 -10.05
N TYR A 175 2.48 14.63 -11.28
CA TYR A 175 3.17 14.12 -12.46
C TYR A 175 4.69 14.33 -12.37
N GLN A 176 5.17 15.51 -11.95
CA GLN A 176 6.59 15.76 -11.79
C GLN A 176 7.22 14.88 -10.69
N ALA A 177 6.49 14.61 -9.60
CA ALA A 177 6.93 13.70 -8.55
C ALA A 177 7.07 12.26 -9.08
N ALA A 178 6.07 11.78 -9.81
CA ALA A 178 6.12 10.45 -10.43
C ALA A 178 7.31 10.32 -11.40
N LYS A 179 7.54 11.35 -12.22
CA LYS A 179 8.69 11.43 -13.12
C LYS A 179 10.01 11.44 -12.36
N ALA A 180 10.12 12.22 -11.28
CA ALA A 180 11.30 12.29 -10.43
C ALA A 180 11.65 10.90 -9.85
N ILE A 181 10.67 10.22 -9.25
CA ILE A 181 10.84 8.88 -8.64
C ILE A 181 11.23 7.84 -9.70
N SER A 182 10.55 7.81 -10.84
CA SER A 182 10.81 6.82 -11.89
C SER A 182 12.20 6.98 -12.54
N THR A 183 12.61 8.22 -12.80
CA THR A 183 13.84 8.53 -13.54
C THR A 183 15.05 8.84 -12.66
N GLY A 184 14.84 9.06 -11.35
CA GLY A 184 15.87 9.61 -10.46
C GLY A 184 16.21 11.08 -10.74
N SER A 185 15.32 11.82 -11.41
CA SER A 185 15.51 13.24 -11.70
C SER A 185 15.08 14.13 -10.53
N ARG A 186 15.53 15.39 -10.53
CA ARG A 186 15.25 16.38 -9.47
C ARG A 186 14.10 17.34 -9.85
N ASN A 187 13.03 16.81 -10.46
CA ASN A 187 11.94 17.64 -10.95
C ASN A 187 11.03 18.19 -9.83
N ILE A 188 11.10 17.60 -8.63
CA ILE A 188 10.50 18.10 -7.40
C ILE A 188 11.55 18.02 -6.29
N THR A 189 11.67 19.09 -5.52
CA THR A 189 12.58 19.23 -4.39
C THR A 189 11.83 19.22 -3.06
N LEU A 190 12.55 19.00 -1.96
CA LEU A 190 11.98 19.14 -0.61
C LEU A 190 11.46 20.56 -0.32
N ALA A 191 12.04 21.57 -0.96
CA ALA A 191 11.56 22.95 -0.85
C ALA A 191 10.21 23.14 -1.56
N ASP A 192 10.02 22.51 -2.72
CA ASP A 192 8.73 22.52 -3.42
C ASP A 192 7.64 21.84 -2.58
N LEU A 193 7.96 20.70 -1.95
CA LEU A 193 7.06 20.01 -1.03
C LEU A 193 6.75 20.81 0.23
N ALA A 194 7.62 21.71 0.66
CA ALA A 194 7.35 22.59 1.80
C ALA A 194 6.32 23.68 1.47
N SER A 195 6.11 24.01 0.19
CA SER A 195 5.23 25.10 -0.26
C SER A 195 3.83 24.62 -0.63
N PRO A 196 2.77 25.04 0.09
CA PRO A 196 1.38 24.72 -0.27
C PRO A 196 0.90 25.33 -1.59
N GLU A 197 1.55 26.41 -2.04
CA GLU A 197 1.22 27.10 -3.30
C GLU A 197 1.70 26.31 -4.52
N LEU A 198 2.83 25.60 -4.39
CA LEU A 198 3.41 24.79 -5.47
C LEU A 198 2.85 23.37 -5.47
N VAL A 199 2.66 22.81 -4.28
CA VAL A 199 2.14 21.46 -4.06
C VAL A 199 1.00 21.58 -3.08
N THR A 200 -0.24 21.38 -3.53
CA THR A 200 -1.42 21.42 -2.67
C THR A 200 -1.38 20.33 -1.60
N ASP A 201 -2.16 20.47 -0.54
CA ASP A 201 -2.14 19.50 0.58
C ASP A 201 -2.50 18.07 0.14
N GLU A 202 -3.42 17.93 -0.80
CA GLU A 202 -3.80 16.64 -1.38
C GLU A 202 -2.65 16.01 -2.19
N ALA A 203 -2.00 16.80 -3.05
CA ALA A 203 -0.85 16.34 -3.83
C ALA A 203 0.34 16.02 -2.91
N PHE A 204 0.56 16.84 -1.88
CA PHE A 204 1.60 16.64 -0.87
C PHE A 204 1.40 15.32 -0.14
N HIS A 205 0.18 15.06 0.34
CA HIS A 205 -0.17 13.81 0.99
C HIS A 205 0.12 12.59 0.11
N LEU A 206 -0.34 12.61 -1.15
CA LEU A 206 -0.07 11.55 -2.13
C LEU A 206 1.42 11.34 -2.39
N ILE A 207 2.19 12.41 -2.54
CA ILE A 207 3.63 12.32 -2.77
C ILE A 207 4.35 11.74 -1.55
N VAL A 208 3.97 12.14 -0.34
CA VAL A 208 4.53 11.56 0.90
C VAL A 208 4.20 10.07 1.00
N CYS A 209 2.94 9.68 0.76
CA CYS A 209 2.54 8.26 0.70
C CYS A 209 3.38 7.46 -0.31
N ALA A 210 3.63 8.02 -1.50
CA ALA A 210 4.46 7.38 -2.51
C ALA A 210 5.93 7.25 -2.08
N LEU A 211 6.50 8.25 -1.42
CA LEU A 211 7.88 8.20 -0.93
C LEU A 211 8.03 7.18 0.21
N LEU A 212 7.06 7.10 1.11
CA LEU A 212 6.99 6.02 2.10
C LEU A 212 6.93 4.65 1.40
N LEU A 213 6.13 4.52 0.33
CA LEU A 213 6.01 3.27 -0.44
C LEU A 213 7.32 2.90 -1.12
N ALA A 214 8.05 3.89 -1.63
CA ALA A 214 9.37 3.67 -2.23
C ALA A 214 10.39 3.15 -1.21
N LYS A 215 10.35 3.68 0.02
CA LYS A 215 11.33 3.39 1.06
C LYS A 215 11.05 2.08 1.81
N TYR A 216 9.79 1.84 2.18
CA TYR A 216 9.41 0.72 3.05
C TYR A 216 8.56 -0.36 2.36
N GLY A 217 8.18 -0.15 1.10
CA GLY A 217 7.35 -1.09 0.36
C GLY A 217 5.93 -1.21 0.91
N ASP A 218 5.31 -2.36 0.65
CA ASP A 218 3.88 -2.59 0.95
C ASP A 218 3.52 -2.56 2.43
N ALA A 219 4.51 -2.73 3.32
CA ALA A 219 4.27 -2.79 4.76
C ALA A 219 3.50 -1.56 5.27
N ILE A 220 3.73 -0.39 4.66
CA ILE A 220 3.05 0.85 5.06
C ILE A 220 1.56 0.83 4.78
N LEU A 221 1.09 0.04 3.81
CA LEU A 221 -0.33 -0.03 3.47
C LEU A 221 -1.15 -0.66 4.61
N ASN A 222 -0.50 -1.39 5.52
CA ASN A 222 -1.13 -1.93 6.73
C ASN A 222 -1.52 -0.85 7.76
N PHE A 223 -1.11 0.41 7.56
CA PHE A 223 -1.60 1.54 8.36
C PHE A 223 -3.00 2.01 7.93
N GLU A 224 -3.47 1.60 6.75
CA GLU A 224 -4.78 1.99 6.25
C GLU A 224 -5.90 1.28 7.04
N GLY A 225 -6.88 2.03 7.54
CA GLY A 225 -8.01 1.49 8.31
C GLY A 225 -7.75 1.24 9.80
N LYS A 226 -6.64 1.77 10.34
CA LYS A 226 -6.38 1.89 11.78
C LYS A 226 -6.77 3.25 12.33
#